data_AF-A0A957JDJ7-F1
#
_entry.id   AF-A0A957JDJ7-F1
#
_cell.length_a   1.000
_cell.length_b   1.000
_cell.length_c   1.000
_cell.angle_alpha   90.00
_cell.angle_beta   90.00
_cell.angle_gamma   90.00
#
_symmetry.space_group_name_H-M   'P 1'
#
loop_
_entity.id
_entity.type
_entity.pdbx_description
1 polymer ?
#
loop_
_entity_poly.entity_id
_entity_poly.type
_entity_poly.pdbx_seq_one_letter_code
_entity_poly.pdbx_strand_id
1 'polypeptide(L)'
;DLSYLGRKRSEAWEIAHLKDPRQYSPLSIMPSFEFLTDEDLEAIAAYLFALGDRVAQERMILPPLAYAGQTDPIDYPAATPVPPDQSQGWPSWEAADLQAGKEIYVENCLTCHGCAGNGLGSYAGTMSVTPANFKQEPFRSMPDDQWFWHVSEGVPGTLMPTWKTSLTEEQRWQVIRYIQQVFAQPIMRDPDEGDPSGAYADLTNPVPLTVDVLEEGKAIFIRECMVCHGDAGRGDGPYAGGLQPPPPDFGDGSYGTLDNPSYTDADYFWRISEGLPWSAMPAWKSQYSEEDRWKLVHYIRVNFTQTEARPSLTTDQVYPDIYLTQTMPGPVSETAVIEGNVSESATMAPSFERGKQLYLTTCAQCHGLSGQGDGWNGQYLDIPPANFTDLNMRGMTDGDYFARVSLGVHNSAMPTWGEFLPVEQRWDVIKYIQEAFVDGRPTLGSLYDETIASNVITLSQDNWLGAGNVISTTHGADIYQSYCVTCHGDQGQGNGPGAANLPSGAPAAYPQDLPFDYIFWRTLEGVPDSIMPAFQGFLSEADIWDVSAYLESMLNPQSGGG
;
A
#
# COMPACT_ATOMS: atom_id res chain seq x y z
N ASP A 1 5.41 -6.73 -26.53
CA ASP A 1 4.84 -5.38 -26.49
C ASP A 1 4.74 -4.99 -25.03
N LEU A 2 5.60 -4.09 -24.57
CA LEU A 2 5.73 -3.72 -23.14
C LEU A 2 4.64 -2.74 -22.69
N SER A 3 3.87 -2.17 -23.63
CA SER A 3 2.74 -1.29 -23.31
C SER A 3 1.63 -1.99 -22.51
N TYR A 4 1.56 -3.33 -22.58
CA TYR A 4 0.62 -4.16 -21.81
C TYR A 4 1.08 -4.50 -20.38
N LEU A 5 2.35 -4.22 -20.05
CA LEU A 5 2.91 -4.41 -18.70
C LEU A 5 2.71 -3.17 -17.82
N GLY A 6 2.66 -1.98 -18.45
CA GLY A 6 2.33 -0.72 -17.78
C GLY A 6 1.12 -0.86 -16.87
N ARG A 7 1.34 -0.71 -15.57
CA ARG A 7 0.34 -0.78 -14.49
C ARG A 7 -0.21 -2.15 -14.09
N LYS A 8 0.27 -3.26 -14.66
CA LYS A 8 -0.06 -4.60 -14.13
C LYS A 8 0.71 -4.94 -12.85
N ARG A 9 1.87 -4.32 -12.70
CA ARG A 9 2.82 -4.45 -11.58
C ARG A 9 3.27 -3.05 -11.20
N SER A 10 3.83 -2.85 -10.02
CA SER A 10 4.30 -1.53 -9.57
C SER A 10 5.40 -0.98 -10.49
N GLU A 11 5.59 0.34 -10.53
CA GLU A 11 6.72 0.95 -11.27
C GLU A 11 8.05 0.35 -10.81
N ALA A 12 8.20 0.14 -9.50
CA ALA A 12 9.35 -0.56 -8.91
C ALA A 12 9.54 -1.99 -9.45
N TRP A 13 8.44 -2.75 -9.63
CA TRP A 13 8.52 -4.07 -10.24
C TRP A 13 8.93 -3.99 -11.71
N GLU A 14 8.43 -3.01 -12.47
CA GLU A 14 8.82 -2.86 -13.88
C GLU A 14 10.28 -2.46 -14.04
N ILE A 15 10.79 -1.57 -13.20
CA ILE A 15 12.21 -1.20 -13.17
C ILE A 15 13.05 -2.45 -12.89
N ALA A 16 12.66 -3.23 -11.88
CA ALA A 16 13.40 -4.42 -11.51
C ALA A 16 13.30 -5.55 -12.56
N HIS A 17 12.14 -5.71 -13.18
CA HIS A 17 11.93 -6.62 -14.31
C HIS A 17 12.69 -6.16 -15.56
N LEU A 18 12.85 -4.86 -15.81
CA LEU A 18 13.72 -4.35 -16.87
C LEU A 18 15.18 -4.70 -16.59
N LYS A 19 15.64 -4.56 -15.35
CA LYS A 19 17.01 -4.92 -14.93
C LYS A 19 17.26 -6.43 -15.02
N ASP A 20 16.36 -7.26 -14.52
CA ASP A 20 16.49 -8.72 -14.60
C ASP A 20 15.17 -9.41 -14.98
N PRO A 21 14.84 -9.48 -16.28
CA PRO A 21 13.55 -10.01 -16.71
C PRO A 21 13.31 -11.46 -16.33
N ARG A 22 14.38 -12.25 -16.14
CA ARG A 22 14.28 -13.69 -15.84
C ARG A 22 14.19 -13.95 -14.33
N GLN A 23 14.67 -13.02 -13.50
CA GLN A 23 14.39 -13.03 -12.06
C GLN A 23 12.89 -12.86 -11.78
N TYR A 24 12.22 -11.98 -12.52
CA TYR A 24 10.80 -11.67 -12.28
C TYR A 24 9.84 -12.45 -13.19
N SER A 25 10.32 -12.99 -14.32
CA SER A 25 9.56 -13.84 -15.24
C SER A 25 10.48 -14.90 -15.86
N PRO A 26 10.58 -16.12 -15.29
CA PRO A 26 11.59 -17.11 -15.66
C PRO A 26 11.61 -17.57 -17.13
N LEU A 27 10.49 -17.40 -17.84
CA LEU A 27 10.35 -17.72 -19.27
C LEU A 27 10.49 -16.47 -20.18
N SER A 28 10.86 -15.33 -19.61
CA SER A 28 10.97 -14.07 -20.34
C SER A 28 12.07 -14.14 -21.40
N ILE A 29 11.68 -13.88 -22.64
CA ILE A 29 12.61 -13.73 -23.78
C ILE A 29 13.20 -12.31 -23.86
N MET A 30 12.80 -11.43 -22.94
CA MET A 30 13.26 -10.05 -22.87
C MET A 30 14.73 -10.01 -22.40
N PRO A 31 15.60 -9.22 -23.04
CA PRO A 31 16.96 -9.01 -22.57
C PRO A 31 16.97 -8.11 -21.32
N SER A 32 18.00 -8.25 -20.49
CA SER A 32 18.25 -7.31 -19.39
C SER A 32 18.56 -5.91 -19.95
N PHE A 33 17.98 -4.90 -19.30
CA PHE A 33 18.20 -3.48 -19.53
C PHE A 33 18.98 -2.82 -18.38
N GLU A 34 19.68 -3.60 -17.56
CA GLU A 34 20.53 -3.10 -16.45
C GLU A 34 21.62 -2.12 -16.92
N PHE A 35 21.93 -2.09 -18.22
CA PHE A 35 22.88 -1.14 -18.80
C PHE A 35 22.35 0.31 -18.90
N LEU A 36 21.05 0.52 -18.71
CA LEU A 36 20.44 1.85 -18.63
C LEU A 36 20.58 2.41 -17.21
N THR A 37 20.63 3.74 -17.09
CA THR A 37 20.66 4.39 -15.78
C THR A 37 19.33 4.18 -15.06
N ASP A 38 19.33 4.32 -13.74
CA ASP A 38 18.09 4.21 -12.96
C ASP A 38 17.10 5.31 -13.32
N GLU A 39 17.57 6.51 -13.63
CA GLU A 39 16.75 7.59 -14.19
C GLU A 39 16.15 7.22 -15.55
N ASP A 40 16.91 6.56 -16.44
CA ASP A 40 16.38 6.08 -17.73
C ASP A 40 15.40 4.93 -17.52
N LEU A 41 15.64 4.04 -16.56
CA LEU A 41 14.75 2.91 -16.25
C LEU A 41 13.48 3.35 -15.56
N GLU A 42 13.55 4.35 -14.68
CA GLU A 42 12.41 5.04 -14.07
C GLU A 42 11.65 5.83 -15.11
N ALA A 43 12.34 6.56 -15.99
CA ALA A 43 11.70 7.26 -17.10
C ALA A 43 11.04 6.27 -18.07
N ILE A 44 11.65 5.11 -18.33
CA ILE A 44 11.07 4.03 -19.13
C ILE A 44 9.91 3.39 -18.38
N ALA A 45 10.01 3.11 -17.09
CA ALA A 45 8.95 2.51 -16.29
C ALA A 45 7.77 3.46 -16.17
N ALA A 46 7.99 4.74 -15.87
CA ALA A 46 7.00 5.81 -15.88
C ALA A 46 6.42 6.01 -17.28
N TYR A 47 7.24 5.92 -18.33
CA TYR A 47 6.76 5.94 -19.72
C TYR A 47 5.88 4.72 -20.02
N LEU A 48 6.30 3.51 -19.65
CA LEU A 48 5.54 2.27 -19.80
C LEU A 48 4.24 2.31 -18.98
N PHE A 49 4.29 2.86 -17.76
CA PHE A 49 3.12 3.15 -16.91
C PHE A 49 2.19 4.17 -17.53
N ALA A 50 2.72 5.18 -18.21
CA ALA A 50 1.96 6.14 -19.01
C ALA A 50 1.45 5.51 -20.32
N LEU A 51 2.14 4.49 -20.87
CA LEU A 51 1.74 3.73 -22.06
C LEU A 51 0.61 2.73 -21.79
N GLY A 52 0.48 2.21 -20.58
CA GLY A 52 -0.64 1.34 -20.20
C GLY A 52 -1.99 2.00 -20.49
N ASP A 53 -2.08 3.32 -20.29
CA ASP A 53 -3.23 4.15 -20.67
C ASP A 53 -3.25 4.50 -22.16
N ARG A 54 -2.10 4.53 -22.86
CA ARG A 54 -2.06 4.81 -24.31
C ARG A 54 -2.67 3.70 -25.15
N VAL A 55 -2.55 2.43 -24.74
CA VAL A 55 -3.26 1.34 -25.44
C VAL A 55 -4.77 1.52 -25.26
N ALA A 56 -5.24 1.86 -24.06
CA ALA A 56 -6.65 2.19 -23.84
C ALA A 56 -7.05 3.41 -24.70
N GLN A 57 -6.26 4.48 -24.71
CA GLN A 57 -6.47 5.68 -25.53
C GLN A 57 -6.51 5.41 -27.04
N GLU A 58 -5.61 4.56 -27.57
CA GLU A 58 -5.60 4.15 -28.98
C GLU A 58 -6.88 3.40 -29.38
N ARG A 59 -7.57 2.77 -28.42
CA ARG A 59 -8.88 2.15 -28.61
C ARG A 59 -10.04 3.13 -28.45
N MET A 60 -9.80 4.32 -27.88
CA MET A 60 -10.77 5.42 -27.82
C MET A 60 -10.80 6.16 -29.16
N ILE A 61 -11.41 5.53 -30.16
CA ILE A 61 -11.67 6.19 -31.45
C ILE A 61 -12.77 7.24 -31.30
N LEU A 62 -12.93 8.12 -32.28
CA LEU A 62 -13.99 9.13 -32.20
C LEU A 62 -15.38 8.50 -32.36
N PRO A 63 -16.41 9.02 -31.68
CA PRO A 63 -17.77 8.53 -31.78
C PRO A 63 -18.30 8.66 -33.22
N PRO A 64 -19.14 7.72 -33.68
CA PRO A 64 -19.82 7.86 -34.96
C PRO A 64 -20.86 9.01 -34.88
N LEU A 65 -21.31 9.50 -36.04
CA LEU A 65 -22.21 10.66 -36.15
C LEU A 65 -23.49 10.58 -35.29
N ALA A 66 -23.96 9.37 -34.97
CA ALA A 66 -25.13 9.19 -34.11
C ALA A 66 -24.90 9.67 -32.66
N TYR A 67 -23.64 9.71 -32.21
CA TYR A 67 -23.23 10.10 -30.87
C TYR A 67 -22.59 11.49 -30.82
N ALA A 68 -22.05 11.98 -31.94
CA ALA A 68 -21.31 13.23 -32.00
C ALA A 68 -22.10 14.43 -31.45
N GLY A 69 -21.50 15.16 -30.52
CA GLY A 69 -22.08 16.36 -29.91
C GLY A 69 -23.22 16.10 -28.91
N GLN A 70 -23.45 14.86 -28.51
CA GLN A 70 -24.31 14.57 -27.36
C GLN A 70 -23.69 15.14 -26.08
N THR A 71 -24.55 15.65 -25.21
CA THR A 71 -24.22 16.15 -23.87
C THR A 71 -25.20 15.54 -22.88
N ASP A 72 -24.84 15.52 -21.60
CA ASP A 72 -25.78 15.09 -20.55
C ASP A 72 -27.10 15.89 -20.73
N PRO A 73 -28.25 15.21 -20.91
CA PRO A 73 -29.53 15.87 -21.18
C PRO A 73 -30.03 16.67 -19.98
N ILE A 74 -29.49 16.43 -18.79
CA ILE A 74 -29.84 17.17 -17.60
C ILE A 74 -28.68 18.11 -17.26
N ASP A 75 -28.98 19.41 -17.28
CA ASP A 75 -28.09 20.45 -16.80
C ASP A 75 -28.14 20.47 -15.27
N TYR A 76 -27.28 19.67 -14.65
CA TYR A 76 -27.19 19.67 -13.19
C TYR A 76 -26.47 20.93 -12.76
N PRO A 77 -27.04 21.70 -11.81
CA PRO A 77 -26.28 22.77 -11.21
C PRO A 77 -25.00 22.13 -10.65
N ALA A 78 -23.83 22.56 -11.13
CA ALA A 78 -22.58 22.29 -10.41
C ALA A 78 -22.87 22.71 -8.97
N ALA A 79 -23.01 21.73 -8.07
CA ALA A 79 -23.81 21.93 -6.86
C ALA A 79 -23.40 23.26 -6.22
N THR A 80 -24.35 24.20 -6.18
CA THR A 80 -24.05 25.63 -6.02
C THR A 80 -23.16 25.87 -4.80
N PRO A 81 -22.23 26.85 -4.81
CA PRO A 81 -21.50 27.21 -3.62
C PRO A 81 -22.49 27.80 -2.60
N VAL A 82 -23.08 26.96 -1.76
CA VAL A 82 -23.69 27.36 -0.50
C VAL A 82 -22.54 27.87 0.39
N PRO A 83 -22.78 28.87 1.27
CA PRO A 83 -21.75 29.34 2.20
C PRO A 83 -21.10 28.19 2.99
N PRO A 84 -19.85 28.35 3.47
CA PRO A 84 -19.06 27.29 4.12
C PRO A 84 -19.67 26.69 5.40
N ASP A 85 -20.81 27.20 5.87
CA ASP A 85 -21.48 26.82 7.12
C ASP A 85 -22.73 25.94 6.91
N GLN A 86 -23.01 25.48 5.68
CA GLN A 86 -24.10 24.55 5.40
C GLN A 86 -23.61 23.26 4.75
N SER A 87 -24.03 22.14 5.33
CA SER A 87 -23.78 20.80 4.82
C SER A 87 -24.38 20.64 3.42
N GLN A 88 -23.53 20.26 2.45
CA GLN A 88 -23.94 20.07 1.06
C GLN A 88 -23.95 18.60 0.64
N GLY A 89 -23.68 17.67 1.57
CA GLY A 89 -23.45 16.24 1.33
C GLY A 89 -24.61 15.58 0.59
N TRP A 90 -25.60 15.08 1.31
CA TRP A 90 -26.66 14.24 0.76
C TRP A 90 -27.70 14.96 -0.12
N PRO A 91 -28.26 16.13 0.26
CA PRO A 91 -29.31 16.76 -0.56
C PRO A 91 -28.84 17.15 -1.97
N SER A 92 -27.62 17.68 -2.10
CA SER A 92 -27.07 18.04 -3.41
C SER A 92 -26.66 16.79 -4.21
N TRP A 93 -26.18 15.76 -3.52
CA TRP A 93 -25.80 14.49 -4.11
C TRP A 93 -27.01 13.75 -4.71
N GLU A 94 -28.11 13.71 -3.97
CA GLU A 94 -29.40 13.16 -4.40
C GLU A 94 -30.02 13.99 -5.53
N ALA A 95 -30.02 15.33 -5.42
CA ALA A 95 -30.55 16.20 -6.46
C ALA A 95 -29.78 16.09 -7.79
N ALA A 96 -28.54 15.62 -7.76
CA ALA A 96 -27.71 15.37 -8.93
C ALA A 96 -27.75 13.91 -9.43
N ASP A 97 -28.62 13.05 -8.88
CA ASP A 97 -28.72 11.61 -9.15
C ASP A 97 -27.39 10.85 -9.02
N LEU A 98 -26.44 11.37 -8.23
CA LEU A 98 -25.10 10.78 -8.12
C LEU A 98 -25.10 9.48 -7.34
N GLN A 99 -26.08 9.26 -6.45
CA GLN A 99 -26.22 7.99 -5.74
C GLN A 99 -26.56 6.84 -6.68
N ALA A 100 -27.49 7.05 -7.62
CA ALA A 100 -27.82 6.06 -8.64
C ALA A 100 -26.59 5.75 -9.52
N GLY A 101 -25.85 6.79 -9.92
CA GLY A 101 -24.59 6.63 -10.67
C GLY A 101 -23.52 5.84 -9.91
N LYS A 102 -23.36 6.10 -8.60
CA LYS A 102 -22.46 5.36 -7.70
C LYS A 102 -22.86 3.89 -7.61
N GLU A 103 -24.13 3.58 -7.36
CA GLU A 103 -24.61 2.20 -7.27
C GLU A 103 -24.37 1.44 -8.58
N ILE A 104 -24.68 2.04 -9.73
CA ILE A 104 -24.37 1.45 -11.05
C ILE A 104 -22.87 1.21 -11.21
N TYR A 105 -22.03 2.17 -10.82
CA TYR A 105 -20.57 2.02 -10.90
C TYR A 105 -20.07 0.84 -10.05
N VAL A 106 -20.53 0.75 -8.80
CA VAL A 106 -20.14 -0.32 -7.88
C VAL A 106 -20.57 -1.69 -8.40
N GLU A 107 -21.77 -1.79 -8.94
CA GLU A 107 -22.31 -3.07 -9.43
C GLU A 107 -21.70 -3.53 -10.76
N ASN A 108 -21.36 -2.60 -11.65
CA ASN A 108 -21.07 -2.92 -13.05
C ASN A 108 -19.66 -2.55 -13.50
N CYS A 109 -19.03 -1.56 -12.86
CA CYS A 109 -17.79 -0.95 -13.35
C CYS A 109 -16.60 -1.18 -12.41
N LEU A 110 -16.82 -1.19 -11.10
CA LEU A 110 -15.79 -1.18 -10.05
C LEU A 110 -14.81 -2.37 -10.15
N THR A 111 -15.30 -3.56 -10.49
CA THR A 111 -14.48 -4.77 -10.67
C THR A 111 -13.35 -4.59 -11.69
N CYS A 112 -13.55 -3.75 -12.71
CA CYS A 112 -12.56 -3.45 -13.73
C CYS A 112 -11.87 -2.10 -13.47
N HIS A 113 -12.64 -1.05 -13.22
CA HIS A 113 -12.11 0.32 -13.12
C HIS A 113 -11.56 0.69 -11.74
N GLY A 114 -11.82 -0.13 -10.71
CA GLY A 114 -11.36 0.05 -9.34
C GLY A 114 -12.19 1.07 -8.54
N CYS A 115 -12.17 0.96 -7.22
CA CYS A 115 -12.83 1.92 -6.32
C CYS A 115 -12.21 3.33 -6.40
N ALA A 116 -10.94 3.43 -6.78
CA ALA A 116 -10.25 4.70 -6.97
C ALA A 116 -10.39 5.29 -8.39
N GLY A 117 -11.09 4.62 -9.32
CA GLY A 117 -11.24 5.07 -10.71
C GLY A 117 -9.91 5.11 -11.50
N ASN A 118 -8.91 4.35 -11.05
CA ASN A 118 -7.55 4.34 -11.60
C ASN A 118 -7.32 3.23 -12.62
N GLY A 119 -8.35 2.46 -12.97
CA GLY A 119 -8.25 1.35 -13.91
C GLY A 119 -7.65 0.07 -13.30
N LEU A 120 -7.48 0.02 -11.97
CA LEU A 120 -6.84 -1.08 -11.24
C LEU A 120 -7.85 -1.84 -10.37
N GLY A 121 -9.02 -2.16 -10.93
CA GLY A 121 -9.98 -3.07 -10.27
C GLY A 121 -9.42 -4.49 -10.13
N SER A 122 -10.07 -5.31 -9.31
CA SER A 122 -9.61 -6.67 -8.99
C SER A 122 -9.38 -7.56 -10.21
N TYR A 123 -10.09 -7.34 -11.32
CA TYR A 123 -9.89 -8.08 -12.57
C TYR A 123 -8.93 -7.41 -13.55
N ALA A 124 -8.61 -6.12 -13.36
CA ALA A 124 -7.82 -5.33 -14.32
C ALA A 124 -6.43 -5.94 -14.59
N GLY A 125 -5.76 -6.43 -13.54
CA GLY A 125 -4.41 -7.01 -13.65
C GLY A 125 -4.33 -8.24 -14.58
N THR A 126 -5.47 -8.90 -14.85
CA THR A 126 -5.53 -10.08 -15.72
C THR A 126 -5.83 -9.75 -17.18
N MET A 127 -6.20 -8.50 -17.50
CA MET A 127 -6.69 -8.13 -18.83
C MET A 127 -5.56 -7.82 -19.81
N SER A 128 -5.80 -8.04 -21.11
CA SER A 128 -4.85 -7.64 -22.15
C SER A 128 -4.79 -6.12 -22.32
N VAL A 129 -5.90 -5.41 -22.17
CA VAL A 129 -5.93 -3.93 -22.16
C VAL A 129 -6.45 -3.49 -20.81
N THR A 130 -5.65 -2.71 -20.08
CA THR A 130 -6.04 -2.18 -18.78
C THR A 130 -7.20 -1.18 -18.96
N PRO A 131 -8.22 -1.20 -18.08
CA PRO A 131 -9.27 -0.19 -18.08
C PRO A 131 -8.69 1.22 -17.89
N ALA A 132 -9.41 2.23 -18.37
CA ALA A 132 -8.97 3.62 -18.32
C ALA A 132 -8.77 4.12 -16.87
N ASN A 133 -7.68 4.86 -16.64
CA ASN A 133 -7.51 5.70 -15.46
C ASN A 133 -8.19 7.05 -15.69
N PHE A 134 -9.34 7.27 -15.04
CA PHE A 134 -10.16 8.47 -15.24
C PHE A 134 -9.49 9.75 -14.73
N LYS A 135 -8.46 9.63 -13.88
CA LYS A 135 -7.75 10.78 -13.32
C LYS A 135 -6.74 11.41 -14.28
N GLN A 136 -6.42 10.74 -15.40
CA GLN A 136 -5.38 11.12 -16.35
C GLN A 136 -5.92 11.53 -17.71
N GLU A 137 -5.17 12.38 -18.41
CA GLU A 137 -5.50 12.74 -19.79
C GLU A 137 -5.31 11.55 -20.74
N PRO A 138 -6.17 11.40 -21.77
CA PRO A 138 -7.25 12.31 -22.14
C PRO A 138 -8.57 12.06 -21.40
N PHE A 139 -8.69 11.00 -20.60
CA PHE A 139 -9.94 10.59 -19.96
C PHE A 139 -10.46 11.66 -19.01
N ARG A 140 -9.55 12.32 -18.30
CA ARG A 140 -9.84 13.41 -17.36
C ARG A 140 -10.63 14.56 -18.01
N SER A 141 -10.33 14.90 -19.27
CA SER A 141 -10.97 16.00 -20.02
C SER A 141 -11.82 15.50 -21.20
N MET A 142 -12.16 14.22 -21.22
CA MET A 142 -12.89 13.60 -22.31
C MET A 142 -14.29 14.23 -22.48
N PRO A 143 -14.70 14.60 -23.71
CA PRO A 143 -16.02 15.17 -23.97
C PRO A 143 -17.17 14.17 -23.70
N ASP A 144 -18.35 14.70 -23.36
CA ASP A 144 -19.55 13.92 -23.02
C ASP A 144 -19.98 12.93 -24.08
N ASP A 145 -19.92 13.31 -25.36
CA ASP A 145 -20.29 12.42 -26.46
C ASP A 145 -19.38 11.18 -26.54
N GLN A 146 -18.10 11.33 -26.22
CA GLN A 146 -17.16 10.22 -26.13
C GLN A 146 -17.44 9.36 -24.90
N TRP A 147 -17.66 9.95 -23.73
CA TRP A 147 -18.06 9.20 -22.53
C TRP A 147 -19.31 8.36 -22.80
N PHE A 148 -20.36 9.01 -23.31
CA PHE A 148 -21.63 8.36 -23.56
C PHE A 148 -21.50 7.27 -24.61
N TRP A 149 -20.74 7.50 -25.69
CA TRP A 149 -20.51 6.49 -26.70
C TRP A 149 -19.80 5.24 -26.15
N HIS A 150 -18.68 5.40 -25.42
CA HIS A 150 -17.91 4.26 -24.90
C HIS A 150 -18.66 3.49 -23.81
N VAL A 151 -19.41 4.19 -22.95
CA VAL A 151 -20.30 3.50 -21.99
C VAL A 151 -21.42 2.77 -22.73
N SER A 152 -21.97 3.37 -23.79
CA SER A 152 -23.06 2.77 -24.56
C SER A 152 -22.67 1.50 -25.32
N GLU A 153 -21.58 1.58 -26.09
CA GLU A 153 -21.19 0.56 -27.05
C GLU A 153 -20.10 -0.37 -26.52
N GLY A 154 -19.46 -0.01 -25.41
CA GLY A 154 -18.19 -0.56 -24.99
C GLY A 154 -17.02 0.06 -25.76
N VAL A 155 -15.80 -0.40 -25.47
CA VAL A 155 -14.59 0.02 -26.16
C VAL A 155 -14.16 -1.09 -27.12
N PRO A 156 -14.18 -0.87 -28.46
CA PRO A 156 -13.84 -1.88 -29.43
C PRO A 156 -12.45 -2.50 -29.21
N GLY A 157 -12.37 -3.83 -29.20
CA GLY A 157 -11.12 -4.57 -28.97
C GLY A 157 -10.75 -4.73 -27.50
N THR A 158 -11.64 -4.41 -26.58
CA THR A 158 -11.50 -4.64 -25.13
C THR A 158 -12.63 -5.54 -24.62
N LEU A 159 -12.59 -5.86 -23.32
CA LEU A 159 -13.67 -6.58 -22.63
C LEU A 159 -14.79 -5.65 -22.13
N MET A 160 -14.71 -4.32 -22.35
CA MET A 160 -15.72 -3.39 -21.86
C MET A 160 -17.08 -3.70 -22.50
N PRO A 161 -18.11 -4.06 -21.70
CA PRO A 161 -19.40 -4.46 -22.23
C PRO A 161 -20.15 -3.34 -22.95
N THR A 162 -21.04 -3.72 -23.85
CA THR A 162 -21.97 -2.82 -24.54
C THR A 162 -23.16 -2.49 -23.63
N TRP A 163 -22.98 -1.56 -22.68
CA TRP A 163 -23.96 -1.36 -21.59
C TRP A 163 -25.34 -0.90 -22.05
N LYS A 164 -25.52 -0.35 -23.26
CA LYS A 164 -26.86 0.02 -23.77
C LYS A 164 -27.84 -1.17 -23.84
N THR A 165 -27.34 -2.41 -23.76
CA THR A 165 -28.19 -3.62 -23.75
C THR A 165 -28.77 -3.94 -22.38
N SER A 166 -28.20 -3.39 -21.30
CA SER A 166 -28.57 -3.68 -19.91
C SER A 166 -28.87 -2.43 -19.08
N LEU A 167 -28.36 -1.26 -19.48
CA LEU A 167 -28.60 0.04 -18.84
C LEU A 167 -29.42 0.95 -19.77
N THR A 168 -30.37 1.68 -19.19
CA THR A 168 -31.10 2.72 -19.90
C THR A 168 -30.18 3.88 -20.28
N GLU A 169 -30.65 4.78 -21.14
CA GLU A 169 -29.92 6.03 -21.43
C GLU A 169 -29.68 6.87 -20.19
N GLU A 170 -30.71 7.04 -19.36
CA GLU A 170 -30.64 7.75 -18.08
C GLU A 170 -29.58 7.13 -17.15
N GLN A 171 -29.59 5.80 -16.98
CA GLN A 171 -28.61 5.09 -16.15
C GLN A 171 -27.18 5.27 -16.65
N ARG A 172 -26.98 5.28 -17.98
CA ARG A 172 -25.65 5.52 -18.56
C ARG A 172 -25.16 6.94 -18.27
N TRP A 173 -26.03 7.95 -18.34
CA TRP A 173 -25.67 9.32 -17.95
C TRP A 173 -25.39 9.45 -16.45
N GLN A 174 -26.18 8.80 -15.59
CA GLN A 174 -25.95 8.79 -14.15
C GLN A 174 -24.55 8.26 -13.78
N VAL A 175 -24.13 7.12 -14.35
CA VAL A 175 -22.79 6.57 -14.07
C VAL A 175 -21.66 7.42 -14.65
N ILE A 176 -21.84 8.00 -15.85
CA ILE A 176 -20.87 8.91 -16.46
C ILE A 176 -20.65 10.12 -15.54
N ARG A 177 -21.73 10.71 -15.05
CA ARG A 177 -21.66 11.87 -14.17
C ARG A 177 -20.96 11.56 -12.85
N TYR A 178 -21.27 10.41 -12.24
CA TYR A 178 -20.56 9.95 -11.05
C TYR A 178 -19.05 9.84 -11.31
N ILE A 179 -18.65 9.19 -12.42
CA ILE A 179 -17.23 9.05 -12.78
C ILE A 179 -16.57 10.41 -12.99
N GLN A 180 -17.24 11.31 -13.71
CA GLN A 180 -16.74 12.65 -13.99
C GLN A 180 -16.55 13.46 -12.70
N GLN A 181 -17.51 13.43 -11.78
CA GLN A 181 -17.48 14.25 -10.56
C GLN A 181 -16.63 13.68 -9.42
N VAL A 182 -16.40 12.36 -9.38
CA VAL A 182 -15.64 11.72 -8.29
C VAL A 182 -14.20 11.40 -8.69
N PHE A 183 -13.96 11.02 -9.95
CA PHE A 183 -12.63 10.58 -10.38
C PHE A 183 -11.97 11.55 -11.37
N ALA A 184 -12.66 11.97 -12.43
CA ALA A 184 -12.04 12.77 -13.48
C ALA A 184 -11.84 14.24 -13.06
N GLN A 185 -12.85 14.86 -12.47
CA GLN A 185 -12.86 16.25 -12.05
C GLN A 185 -13.43 16.33 -10.62
N PRO A 186 -12.71 15.78 -9.62
CA PRO A 186 -13.18 15.79 -8.23
C PRO A 186 -13.40 17.23 -7.78
N ILE A 187 -14.62 17.53 -7.34
CA ILE A 187 -14.94 18.80 -6.70
C ILE A 187 -14.78 18.60 -5.20
N MET A 188 -13.72 19.18 -4.64
CA MET A 188 -13.51 19.20 -3.18
C MET A 188 -14.71 19.83 -2.49
N ARG A 189 -15.42 19.04 -1.69
CA ARG A 189 -16.50 19.50 -0.82
C ARG A 189 -16.31 18.90 0.55
N ASP A 190 -16.77 19.62 1.57
CA ASP A 190 -16.91 19.07 2.90
C ASP A 190 -17.82 17.82 2.80
N PRO A 191 -17.32 16.63 3.16
CA PRO A 191 -18.14 15.43 3.10
C PRO A 191 -19.31 15.49 4.09
N ASP A 192 -19.38 16.48 5.01
CA ASP A 192 -20.34 16.60 6.13
C ASP A 192 -21.47 15.59 6.00
N GLU A 193 -21.15 14.44 6.58
CA GLU A 193 -21.81 13.19 6.31
C GLU A 193 -23.21 13.22 6.93
N GLY A 194 -23.43 14.11 7.90
CA GLY A 194 -24.61 14.13 8.75
C GLY A 194 -24.74 12.88 9.62
N ASP A 195 -25.90 12.78 10.25
CA ASP A 195 -26.29 11.61 11.03
C ASP A 195 -27.13 10.64 10.17
N PRO A 196 -27.07 9.33 10.44
CA PRO A 196 -27.90 8.34 9.76
C PRO A 196 -29.38 8.68 9.90
N SER A 197 -30.12 8.59 8.80
CA SER A 197 -31.54 8.96 8.75
C SER A 197 -32.40 7.86 8.12
N GLY A 198 -33.72 8.02 8.20
CA GLY A 198 -34.67 7.10 7.57
C GLY A 198 -34.56 5.67 8.09
N ALA A 199 -34.32 4.72 7.18
CA ALA A 199 -34.22 3.29 7.52
C ALA A 199 -32.96 2.92 8.33
N TYR A 200 -31.96 3.80 8.38
CA TYR A 200 -30.72 3.59 9.13
C TYR A 200 -30.74 4.21 10.52
N ALA A 201 -31.66 5.13 10.80
CA ALA A 201 -31.76 5.79 12.09
C ALA A 201 -31.94 4.76 13.22
N ASP A 202 -31.20 4.93 14.30
CA ASP A 202 -31.27 4.10 15.52
C ASP A 202 -30.98 2.60 15.32
N LEU A 203 -30.39 2.19 14.19
CA LEU A 203 -29.97 0.80 14.01
C LEU A 203 -28.84 0.43 14.98
N THR A 204 -28.96 -0.77 15.54
CA THR A 204 -27.92 -1.40 16.36
C THR A 204 -27.49 -2.68 15.68
N ASN A 205 -26.21 -3.03 15.82
CA ASN A 205 -25.66 -4.23 15.21
C ASN A 205 -26.36 -5.49 15.77
N PRO A 206 -27.12 -6.24 14.95
CA PRO A 206 -27.83 -7.43 15.42
C PRO A 206 -26.96 -8.69 15.42
N VAL A 207 -25.76 -8.63 14.83
CA VAL A 207 -24.83 -9.77 14.76
C VAL A 207 -24.15 -9.91 16.12
N PRO A 208 -24.14 -11.11 16.73
CA PRO A 208 -23.40 -11.31 17.97
C PRO A 208 -21.88 -11.17 17.75
N LEU A 209 -21.22 -10.32 18.54
CA LEU A 209 -19.77 -10.18 18.48
C LEU A 209 -19.07 -11.45 18.99
N THR A 210 -18.50 -12.22 18.06
CA THR A 210 -17.66 -13.38 18.32
C THR A 210 -16.32 -13.24 17.59
N VAL A 211 -15.35 -14.09 17.93
CA VAL A 211 -14.07 -14.08 17.21
C VAL A 211 -14.25 -14.47 15.74
N ASP A 212 -15.09 -15.46 15.44
CA ASP A 212 -15.37 -15.86 14.05
C ASP A 212 -15.99 -14.70 13.24
N VAL A 213 -16.90 -13.94 13.86
CA VAL A 213 -17.49 -12.72 13.26
C VAL A 213 -16.43 -11.66 12.97
N LEU A 214 -15.46 -11.48 13.87
CA LEU A 214 -14.34 -10.56 13.63
C LEU A 214 -13.43 -11.05 12.50
N GLU A 215 -13.16 -12.35 12.39
CA GLU A 215 -12.35 -12.91 11.30
C GLU A 215 -13.06 -12.81 9.94
N GLU A 216 -14.38 -13.00 9.90
CA GLU A 216 -15.18 -12.77 8.69
C GLU A 216 -15.18 -11.28 8.29
N GLY A 217 -15.34 -10.36 9.25
CA GLY A 217 -15.23 -8.92 9.01
C GLY A 217 -13.83 -8.50 8.55
N LYS A 218 -12.78 -9.09 9.13
CA LYS A 218 -11.38 -8.91 8.73
C LYS A 218 -11.14 -9.30 7.28
N ALA A 219 -11.66 -10.45 6.84
CA ALA A 219 -11.52 -10.91 5.46
C ALA A 219 -12.16 -9.92 4.45
N ILE A 220 -13.29 -9.31 4.81
CA ILE A 220 -13.91 -8.26 3.98
C ILE A 220 -13.05 -7.00 3.98
N PHE A 221 -12.59 -6.54 5.15
CA PHE A 221 -11.78 -5.33 5.26
C PHE A 221 -10.48 -5.43 4.45
N ILE A 222 -9.78 -6.55 4.54
CA ILE A 222 -8.52 -6.79 3.82
C ILE A 222 -8.73 -6.75 2.31
N ARG A 223 -9.80 -7.39 1.82
CA ARG A 223 -10.10 -7.46 0.39
C ARG A 223 -10.52 -6.11 -0.19
N GLU A 224 -11.31 -5.34 0.53
CA GLU A 224 -12.03 -4.19 -0.03
C GLU A 224 -11.59 -2.82 0.52
N CYS A 225 -11.26 -2.76 1.80
CA CYS A 225 -11.09 -1.50 2.52
C CYS A 225 -9.62 -1.12 2.71
N MET A 226 -8.75 -2.11 2.98
CA MET A 226 -7.33 -1.93 3.30
C MET A 226 -6.56 -1.16 2.22
N VAL A 227 -6.94 -1.31 0.96
CA VAL A 227 -6.29 -0.62 -0.17
C VAL A 227 -6.38 0.91 -0.07
N CYS A 228 -7.42 1.44 0.57
CA CYS A 228 -7.60 2.87 0.82
C CYS A 228 -7.34 3.23 2.29
N HIS A 229 -7.91 2.45 3.22
CA HIS A 229 -7.86 2.75 4.65
C HIS A 229 -6.55 2.32 5.33
N GLY A 230 -5.69 1.56 4.66
CA GLY A 230 -4.47 1.01 5.25
C GLY A 230 -4.73 -0.24 6.08
N ASP A 231 -3.68 -1.00 6.35
CA ASP A 231 -3.71 -2.21 7.19
C ASP A 231 -3.91 -1.89 8.68
N ALA A 232 -3.57 -0.68 9.10
CA ALA A 232 -3.82 -0.14 10.44
C ALA A 232 -5.02 0.81 10.50
N GLY A 233 -5.79 0.96 9.41
CA GLY A 233 -6.97 1.82 9.39
C GLY A 233 -6.68 3.32 9.49
N ARG A 234 -5.47 3.77 9.13
CA ARG A 234 -5.00 5.17 9.28
C ARG A 234 -5.30 6.06 8.07
N GLY A 235 -5.95 5.51 7.03
CA GLY A 235 -6.22 6.25 5.79
C GLY A 235 -4.98 6.43 4.89
N ASP A 236 -3.96 5.60 5.10
CA ASP A 236 -2.65 5.62 4.44
C ASP A 236 -2.46 4.45 3.46
N GLY A 237 -3.57 3.81 3.04
CA GLY A 237 -3.52 2.73 2.06
C GLY A 237 -2.91 3.16 0.73
N PRO A 238 -2.39 2.23 -0.08
CA PRO A 238 -1.69 2.56 -1.33
C PRO A 238 -2.54 3.36 -2.34
N TYR A 239 -3.87 3.29 -2.26
CA TYR A 239 -4.78 4.07 -3.11
C TYR A 239 -5.28 5.36 -2.48
N ALA A 240 -4.90 5.67 -1.23
CA ALA A 240 -5.25 6.93 -0.57
C ALA A 240 -4.67 8.14 -1.32
N GLY A 241 -3.48 7.97 -1.91
CA GLY A 241 -2.81 8.97 -2.75
C GLY A 241 -3.68 9.44 -3.91
N GLY A 242 -4.04 10.72 -3.92
CA GLY A 242 -4.86 11.33 -4.98
C GLY A 242 -6.36 11.04 -4.87
N LEU A 243 -6.86 10.62 -3.71
CA LEU A 243 -8.29 10.70 -3.36
C LEU A 243 -8.61 12.05 -2.72
N GLN A 244 -9.81 12.53 -3.02
CA GLN A 244 -10.30 13.84 -2.60
C GLN A 244 -11.79 13.70 -2.22
N PRO A 245 -12.13 13.72 -0.91
CA PRO A 245 -11.24 13.73 0.25
C PRO A 245 -10.43 12.42 0.41
N PRO A 246 -9.33 12.42 1.18
CA PRO A 246 -8.62 11.20 1.56
C PRO A 246 -9.47 10.35 2.51
N PRO A 247 -9.21 9.04 2.61
CA PRO A 247 -9.86 8.18 3.61
C PRO A 247 -9.55 8.69 5.05
N PRO A 248 -10.51 8.58 5.98
CA PRO A 248 -10.29 9.02 7.36
C PRO A 248 -9.31 8.10 8.08
N ASP A 249 -8.68 8.66 9.11
CA ASP A 249 -7.86 7.94 10.08
C ASP A 249 -8.76 7.45 11.23
N PHE A 250 -8.98 6.13 11.32
CA PHE A 250 -9.84 5.54 12.36
C PHE A 250 -9.25 5.61 13.77
N GLY A 251 -7.95 5.86 13.90
CA GLY A 251 -7.25 5.92 15.19
C GLY A 251 -6.83 7.33 15.60
N ASP A 252 -7.41 8.38 15.00
CA ASP A 252 -7.15 9.78 15.37
C ASP A 252 -7.91 10.24 16.63
N GLY A 253 -8.81 9.40 17.15
CA GLY A 253 -9.62 9.64 18.34
C GLY A 253 -10.95 10.38 18.07
N SER A 254 -11.25 10.76 16.82
CA SER A 254 -12.49 11.46 16.44
C SER A 254 -13.75 10.60 16.63
N TYR A 255 -13.60 9.27 16.64
CA TYR A 255 -14.67 8.30 16.83
C TYR A 255 -15.04 8.07 18.31
N GLY A 256 -14.31 8.69 19.24
CA GLY A 256 -14.52 8.58 20.68
C GLY A 256 -13.74 7.42 21.31
N THR A 257 -14.22 6.95 22.47
CA THR A 257 -13.60 5.86 23.22
C THR A 257 -14.60 4.75 23.51
N LEU A 258 -14.14 3.61 24.02
CA LEU A 258 -15.01 2.53 24.47
C LEU A 258 -16.12 2.99 25.45
N ASP A 259 -15.79 3.88 26.38
CA ASP A 259 -16.72 4.37 27.40
C ASP A 259 -17.59 5.54 26.92
N ASN A 260 -17.18 6.22 25.85
CA ASN A 260 -17.87 7.39 25.30
C ASN A 260 -17.68 7.46 23.77
N PRO A 261 -18.32 6.56 23.01
CA PRO A 261 -18.21 6.55 21.55
C PRO A 261 -18.91 7.77 20.97
N SER A 262 -18.28 8.40 19.98
CA SER A 262 -18.87 9.53 19.26
C SER A 262 -19.77 9.07 18.10
N TYR A 263 -19.55 7.85 17.60
CA TYR A 263 -20.31 7.24 16.51
C TYR A 263 -21.08 6.03 17.04
N THR A 264 -22.32 5.89 16.61
CA THR A 264 -23.19 4.74 16.87
C THR A 264 -22.98 3.61 15.85
N ASP A 265 -23.53 2.42 16.10
CA ASP A 265 -23.55 1.32 15.12
C ASP A 265 -24.14 1.76 13.77
N ALA A 266 -25.24 2.52 13.82
CA ALA A 266 -25.89 3.08 12.66
C ALA A 266 -24.97 3.99 11.84
N ASP A 267 -24.09 4.76 12.49
CA ASP A 267 -23.17 5.67 11.82
C ASP A 267 -22.20 4.92 10.90
N TYR A 268 -21.55 3.87 11.42
CA TYR A 268 -20.65 3.03 10.63
C TYR A 268 -21.41 2.28 9.55
N PHE A 269 -22.51 1.64 9.93
CA PHE A 269 -23.25 0.78 9.02
C PHE A 269 -23.79 1.59 7.83
N TRP A 270 -24.39 2.75 8.07
CA TRP A 270 -24.90 3.61 7.00
C TRP A 270 -23.83 4.05 6.01
N ARG A 271 -22.67 4.51 6.50
CA ARG A 271 -21.53 4.95 5.66
C ARG A 271 -20.94 3.83 4.83
N ILE A 272 -20.85 2.62 5.40
CA ILE A 272 -20.44 1.43 4.64
C ILE A 272 -21.50 1.07 3.58
N SER A 273 -22.77 1.20 3.93
CA SER A 273 -23.90 0.82 3.09
C SER A 273 -24.04 1.70 1.86
N GLU A 274 -24.09 3.01 2.06
CA GLU A 274 -24.38 4.01 1.03
C GLU A 274 -23.11 4.60 0.39
N GLY A 275 -21.95 4.35 1.02
CA GLY A 275 -20.74 5.11 0.76
C GLY A 275 -20.87 6.54 1.27
N LEU A 276 -19.91 7.38 0.91
CA LEU A 276 -19.91 8.79 1.29
C LEU A 276 -20.16 9.68 0.06
N PRO A 277 -20.98 10.74 0.17
CA PRO A 277 -21.10 11.73 -0.89
C PRO A 277 -19.75 12.38 -1.18
N TRP A 278 -19.51 12.74 -2.44
CA TRP A 278 -18.32 13.49 -2.86
C TRP A 278 -16.97 12.81 -2.58
N SER A 279 -16.97 11.52 -2.28
CA SER A 279 -15.75 10.74 -2.11
C SER A 279 -15.77 9.46 -2.95
N ALA A 280 -14.62 8.81 -3.02
CA ALA A 280 -14.45 7.54 -3.70
C ALA A 280 -15.03 6.35 -2.90
N MET A 281 -15.60 6.56 -1.71
CA MET A 281 -16.10 5.48 -0.86
C MET A 281 -17.30 4.77 -1.53
N PRO A 282 -17.17 3.48 -1.90
CA PRO A 282 -18.23 2.73 -2.58
C PRO A 282 -19.48 2.52 -1.71
N ALA A 283 -20.63 2.32 -2.36
CA ALA A 283 -21.85 1.85 -1.72
C ALA A 283 -21.82 0.31 -1.58
N TRP A 284 -21.29 -0.21 -0.48
CA TRP A 284 -21.03 -1.65 -0.33
C TRP A 284 -22.30 -2.49 -0.19
N LYS A 285 -23.47 -1.89 0.04
CA LYS A 285 -24.77 -2.61 0.10
C LYS A 285 -25.09 -3.39 -1.17
N SER A 286 -24.53 -2.99 -2.32
CA SER A 286 -24.73 -3.66 -3.60
C SER A 286 -23.86 -4.91 -3.78
N GLN A 287 -22.79 -5.08 -3.00
CA GLN A 287 -21.84 -6.18 -3.11
C GLN A 287 -21.85 -7.11 -1.89
N TYR A 288 -22.25 -6.58 -0.74
CA TYR A 288 -22.23 -7.28 0.54
C TYR A 288 -23.60 -7.33 1.20
N SER A 289 -23.91 -8.48 1.80
CA SER A 289 -25.13 -8.64 2.58
C SER A 289 -25.15 -7.67 3.77
N GLU A 290 -26.33 -7.45 4.34
CA GLU A 290 -26.46 -6.67 5.58
C GLU A 290 -25.66 -7.31 6.73
N GLU A 291 -25.72 -8.63 6.87
CA GLU A 291 -24.96 -9.37 7.87
C GLU A 291 -23.44 -9.14 7.71
N ASP A 292 -22.92 -9.20 6.49
CA ASP A 292 -21.49 -8.99 6.21
C ASP A 292 -21.03 -7.57 6.52
N ARG A 293 -21.86 -6.57 6.19
CA ARG A 293 -21.58 -5.17 6.55
C ARG A 293 -21.58 -4.97 8.06
N TRP A 294 -22.47 -5.65 8.80
CA TRP A 294 -22.47 -5.63 10.26
C TRP A 294 -21.22 -6.30 10.88
N LYS A 295 -20.72 -7.39 10.29
CA LYS A 295 -19.43 -7.99 10.68
C LYS A 295 -18.27 -7.01 10.48
N LEU A 296 -18.29 -6.26 9.37
CA LEU A 296 -17.29 -5.22 9.10
C LEU A 296 -17.33 -4.09 10.14
N VAL A 297 -18.52 -3.67 10.57
CA VAL A 297 -18.68 -2.68 11.66
C VAL A 297 -17.99 -3.17 12.94
N HIS A 298 -18.23 -4.40 13.37
CA HIS A 298 -17.52 -4.97 14.52
C HIS A 298 -16.01 -4.94 14.35
N TYR A 299 -15.51 -5.35 13.17
CA TYR A 299 -14.07 -5.39 12.91
C TYR A 299 -13.41 -4.01 13.05
N ILE A 300 -14.02 -2.96 12.47
CA ILE A 300 -13.52 -1.58 12.55
C ILE A 300 -13.56 -1.06 13.99
N ARG A 301 -14.68 -1.28 14.68
CA ARG A 301 -14.90 -0.76 16.03
C ARG A 301 -14.01 -1.41 17.07
N VAL A 302 -13.70 -2.69 16.93
CA VAL A 302 -12.82 -3.43 17.83
C VAL A 302 -11.34 -3.16 17.54
N ASN A 303 -10.91 -3.14 16.28
CA ASN A 303 -9.47 -3.11 15.97
C ASN A 303 -8.88 -1.72 15.73
N PHE A 304 -9.66 -0.77 15.21
CA PHE A 304 -9.12 0.54 14.81
C PHE A 304 -9.65 1.66 15.70
N THR A 305 -10.97 1.86 15.77
CA THR A 305 -11.54 2.96 16.57
C THR A 305 -11.58 2.65 18.06
N GLN A 306 -11.51 1.37 18.43
CA GLN A 306 -11.57 0.87 19.81
C GLN A 306 -12.81 1.38 20.59
N THR A 307 -13.94 1.44 19.90
CA THR A 307 -15.25 1.88 20.45
C THR A 307 -16.16 0.70 20.81
N GLU A 308 -15.66 -0.52 20.67
CA GLU A 308 -16.32 -1.76 21.03
C GLU A 308 -15.32 -2.73 21.67
N ALA A 309 -15.74 -3.41 22.74
CA ALA A 309 -14.86 -4.28 23.51
C ALA A 309 -14.57 -5.58 22.76
N ARG A 310 -13.30 -5.97 22.68
CA ARG A 310 -12.88 -7.23 22.05
C ARG A 310 -13.52 -8.45 22.73
N PRO A 311 -14.04 -9.43 21.97
CA PRO A 311 -14.53 -10.67 22.54
C PRO A 311 -13.36 -11.53 23.05
N SER A 312 -13.59 -12.20 24.18
CA SER A 312 -12.66 -13.19 24.71
C SER A 312 -12.49 -14.35 23.73
N LEU A 313 -11.26 -14.86 23.59
CA LEU A 313 -10.98 -16.10 22.86
C LEU A 313 -11.68 -17.28 23.55
N THR A 314 -12.59 -17.97 22.86
CA THR A 314 -13.39 -19.05 23.45
C THR A 314 -12.77 -20.45 23.27
N THR A 315 -11.77 -20.62 22.41
CA THR A 315 -11.01 -21.86 22.17
C THR A 315 -9.70 -21.56 21.44
N ASP A 316 -8.69 -22.44 21.57
CA ASP A 316 -7.47 -22.42 20.77
C ASP A 316 -7.83 -22.39 19.28
N GLN A 317 -7.81 -21.22 18.65
CA GLN A 317 -7.87 -21.14 17.19
C GLN A 317 -6.56 -21.72 16.67
N VAL A 318 -6.64 -22.96 16.19
CA VAL A 318 -5.50 -23.69 15.64
C VAL A 318 -5.48 -23.46 14.14
N TYR A 319 -4.35 -22.99 13.61
CA TYR A 319 -4.16 -22.90 12.18
C TYR A 319 -4.23 -24.29 11.53
N PRO A 320 -4.67 -24.41 10.27
CA PRO A 320 -4.79 -25.72 9.62
C PRO A 320 -3.44 -26.45 9.56
N ASP A 321 -3.46 -27.78 9.77
CA ASP A 321 -2.25 -28.63 9.79
C ASP A 321 -1.38 -28.49 8.52
N ILE A 322 -1.99 -28.20 7.37
CA ILE A 322 -1.26 -27.96 6.12
C ILE A 322 -0.26 -26.80 6.21
N TYR A 323 -0.51 -25.81 7.08
CA TYR A 323 0.42 -24.71 7.35
C TYR A 323 1.39 -25.08 8.47
N LEU A 324 0.89 -25.70 9.55
CA LEU A 324 1.70 -26.04 10.73
C LEU A 324 2.77 -27.10 10.45
N THR A 325 2.56 -27.94 9.44
CA THR A 325 3.53 -28.97 9.03
C THR A 325 4.56 -28.48 8.02
N GLN A 326 4.47 -27.22 7.57
CA GLN A 326 5.44 -26.64 6.65
C GLN A 326 6.78 -26.41 7.35
N THR A 327 7.85 -26.54 6.58
CA THR A 327 9.22 -26.27 7.01
C THR A 327 9.89 -25.34 6.02
N MET A 328 10.75 -24.46 6.50
CA MET A 328 11.47 -23.54 5.63
C MET A 328 12.27 -24.33 4.57
N PRO A 329 12.10 -24.04 3.27
CA PRO A 329 12.86 -24.73 2.23
C PRO A 329 14.36 -24.51 2.40
N GLY A 330 15.14 -25.59 2.39
CA GLY A 330 16.60 -25.52 2.41
C GLY A 330 17.20 -25.08 1.07
N PRO A 331 18.52 -24.75 1.03
CA PRO A 331 19.22 -24.49 -0.21
C PRO A 331 19.17 -25.71 -1.14
N VAL A 332 18.80 -25.51 -2.41
CA VAL A 332 18.87 -26.54 -3.44
C VAL A 332 20.34 -26.98 -3.63
N SER A 333 20.62 -28.27 -3.48
CA SER A 333 21.97 -28.79 -3.71
C SER A 333 22.30 -28.79 -5.21
N GLU A 334 23.45 -28.24 -5.60
CA GLU A 334 23.98 -28.23 -6.99
C GLU A 334 23.98 -29.61 -7.68
N THR A 335 23.97 -30.70 -6.91
CA THR A 335 23.91 -32.09 -7.42
C THR A 335 22.58 -32.47 -8.09
N ALA A 336 21.51 -31.67 -7.98
CA ALA A 336 20.25 -31.93 -8.69
C ALA A 336 20.29 -31.55 -10.19
N VAL A 337 21.39 -30.95 -10.67
CA VAL A 337 21.51 -30.44 -12.06
C VAL A 337 22.07 -31.50 -13.03
N ILE A 338 22.52 -32.66 -12.56
CA ILE A 338 23.05 -33.72 -13.42
C ILE A 338 21.97 -34.76 -13.71
N GLU A 339 21.03 -34.45 -14.63
CA GLU A 339 20.33 -35.44 -15.48
C GLU A 339 19.32 -34.80 -16.48
N GLY A 340 19.51 -33.54 -16.88
CA GLY A 340 18.81 -32.98 -18.05
C GLY A 340 17.29 -32.79 -17.93
N ASN A 341 16.70 -33.07 -16.77
CA ASN A 341 15.32 -32.70 -16.44
C ASN A 341 15.35 -31.66 -15.32
N VAL A 342 15.21 -30.39 -15.71
CA VAL A 342 14.86 -29.33 -14.77
C VAL A 342 13.46 -29.66 -14.27
N SER A 343 13.30 -30.10 -13.02
CA SER A 343 11.97 -30.19 -12.44
C SER A 343 11.42 -28.76 -12.33
N GLU A 344 10.14 -28.55 -12.69
CA GLU A 344 9.41 -27.28 -12.57
C GLU A 344 9.26 -26.79 -11.10
N SER A 345 10.03 -27.35 -10.16
CA SER A 345 9.88 -27.25 -8.71
C SER A 345 11.19 -26.82 -8.01
N ALA A 346 12.15 -26.23 -8.71
CA ALA A 346 13.25 -25.55 -8.05
C ALA A 346 12.75 -24.23 -7.44
N THR A 347 12.04 -24.30 -6.31
CA THR A 347 11.75 -23.12 -5.50
C THR A 347 13.07 -22.52 -5.05
N MET A 348 13.34 -21.26 -5.41
CA MET A 348 14.54 -20.57 -4.95
C MET A 348 14.58 -20.63 -3.42
N ALA A 349 15.77 -20.88 -2.87
CA ALA A 349 15.96 -20.87 -1.43
C ALA A 349 15.56 -19.51 -0.85
N PRO A 350 14.94 -19.47 0.35
CA PRO A 350 14.59 -18.22 0.99
C PRO A 350 15.83 -17.34 1.21
N SER A 351 15.71 -16.04 0.94
CA SER A 351 16.80 -15.06 0.99
C SER A 351 16.59 -14.07 2.12
N PHE A 352 17.63 -13.89 2.93
CA PHE A 352 17.66 -12.92 4.02
C PHE A 352 17.48 -11.49 3.49
N GLU A 353 18.18 -11.11 2.41
CA GLU A 353 18.12 -9.75 1.86
C GLU A 353 16.76 -9.44 1.21
N ARG A 354 16.16 -10.40 0.49
CA ARG A 354 14.79 -10.22 -0.03
C ARG A 354 13.79 -10.10 1.11
N GLY A 355 13.96 -10.91 2.15
CA GLY A 355 13.14 -10.88 3.36
C GLY A 355 13.25 -9.56 4.11
N LYS A 356 14.46 -9.01 4.23
CA LYS A 356 14.73 -7.71 4.84
C LYS A 356 13.98 -6.60 4.12
N GLN A 357 14.12 -6.51 2.80
CA GLN A 357 13.42 -5.49 2.02
C GLN A 357 11.91 -5.58 2.19
N LEU A 358 11.36 -6.79 2.07
CA LEU A 358 9.93 -7.04 2.25
C LEU A 358 9.45 -6.69 3.67
N TYR A 359 10.22 -7.07 4.71
CA TYR A 359 9.90 -6.73 6.09
C TYR A 359 9.82 -5.21 6.29
N LEU A 360 10.77 -4.47 5.76
CA LEU A 360 10.86 -3.02 5.95
C LEU A 360 9.70 -2.29 5.26
N THR A 361 9.30 -2.72 4.06
CA THR A 361 8.22 -2.07 3.29
C THR A 361 6.82 -2.49 3.72
N THR A 362 6.67 -3.58 4.47
CA THR A 362 5.37 -4.22 4.67
C THR A 362 5.07 -4.56 6.12
N CYS A 363 6.09 -4.83 6.95
CA CYS A 363 5.91 -5.33 8.31
C CYS A 363 6.37 -4.32 9.38
N ALA A 364 7.45 -3.56 9.09
CA ALA A 364 8.11 -2.70 10.07
C ALA A 364 7.24 -1.54 10.57
N GLN A 365 6.26 -1.08 9.80
CA GLN A 365 5.32 -0.04 10.24
C GLN A 365 4.52 -0.44 11.48
N CYS A 366 4.26 -1.73 11.66
CA CYS A 366 3.61 -2.27 12.86
C CYS A 366 4.64 -2.91 13.81
N HIS A 367 5.56 -3.71 13.29
CA HIS A 367 6.48 -4.49 14.11
C HIS A 367 7.77 -3.75 14.53
N GLY A 368 8.01 -2.55 14.01
CA GLY A 368 9.21 -1.75 14.26
C GLY A 368 10.42 -2.19 13.42
N LEU A 369 11.37 -1.27 13.19
CA LEU A 369 12.62 -1.59 12.47
C LEU A 369 13.50 -2.59 13.25
N SER A 370 13.37 -2.60 14.57
CA SER A 370 14.06 -3.50 15.51
C SER A 370 13.30 -4.81 15.78
N GLY A 371 12.10 -4.97 15.21
CA GLY A 371 11.24 -6.12 15.44
C GLY A 371 10.63 -6.20 16.85
N GLN A 372 10.58 -5.09 17.60
CA GLN A 372 10.11 -5.09 18.99
C GLN A 372 8.60 -4.89 19.17
N GLY A 373 7.85 -4.78 18.08
CA GLY A 373 6.41 -4.53 18.11
C GLY A 373 6.04 -3.06 18.38
N ASP A 374 7.01 -2.16 18.21
CA ASP A 374 6.95 -0.73 18.51
C ASP A 374 6.88 0.15 17.25
N GLY A 375 6.42 -0.43 16.13
CA GLY A 375 6.21 0.32 14.89
C GLY A 375 5.15 1.41 15.08
N TRP A 376 5.26 2.48 14.30
CA TRP A 376 4.39 3.65 14.38
C TRP A 376 2.90 3.30 14.32
N ASN A 377 2.50 2.39 13.42
CA ASN A 377 1.12 1.96 13.30
C ASN A 377 0.72 0.98 14.42
N GLY A 378 1.68 0.22 14.94
CA GLY A 378 1.47 -0.77 16.01
C GLY A 378 0.97 -0.15 17.32
N GLN A 379 1.38 1.08 17.64
CA GLN A 379 0.99 1.77 18.87
C GLN A 379 -0.51 2.11 18.95
N TYR A 380 -1.21 2.10 17.81
CA TYR A 380 -2.63 2.44 17.71
C TYR A 380 -3.55 1.21 17.72
N LEU A 381 -2.98 0.00 17.78
CA LEU A 381 -3.74 -1.25 17.80
C LEU A 381 -4.01 -1.69 19.22
N ASP A 382 -5.22 -2.19 19.48
CA ASP A 382 -5.62 -2.73 20.79
C ASP A 382 -4.79 -3.98 21.16
N ILE A 383 -4.54 -4.87 20.19
CA ILE A 383 -3.59 -5.96 20.33
C ILE A 383 -2.25 -5.52 19.74
N PRO A 384 -1.20 -5.34 20.56
CA PRO A 384 0.09 -4.88 20.06
C PRO A 384 0.73 -5.94 19.14
N PRO A 385 1.47 -5.52 18.11
CA PRO A 385 2.26 -6.44 17.28
C PRO A 385 3.27 -7.24 18.10
N ALA A 386 3.60 -8.44 17.64
CA ALA A 386 4.55 -9.31 18.32
C ALA A 386 5.94 -8.66 18.41
N ASN A 387 6.56 -8.77 19.59
CA ASN A 387 7.99 -8.52 19.79
C ASN A 387 8.78 -9.77 19.42
N PHE A 388 9.46 -9.73 18.27
CA PHE A 388 10.23 -10.86 17.76
C PHE A 388 11.50 -11.16 18.54
N THR A 389 11.96 -10.23 19.40
CA THR A 389 13.14 -10.41 20.24
C THR A 389 12.86 -11.18 21.54
N ASP A 390 11.59 -11.44 21.84
CA ASP A 390 11.20 -12.18 23.05
C ASP A 390 11.59 -13.67 22.98
N LEU A 391 11.95 -14.25 24.14
CA LEU A 391 12.41 -15.64 24.22
C LEU A 391 11.35 -16.67 23.81
N ASN A 392 10.06 -16.34 23.89
CA ASN A 392 8.96 -17.20 23.45
C ASN A 392 8.98 -17.44 21.93
N MET A 393 9.53 -16.51 21.15
CA MET A 393 9.63 -16.59 19.69
C MET A 393 10.58 -17.70 19.23
N ARG A 394 11.57 -18.06 20.06
CA ARG A 394 12.49 -19.19 19.83
C ARG A 394 11.83 -20.56 19.94
N GLY A 395 10.63 -20.63 20.53
CA GLY A 395 9.88 -21.89 20.69
C GLY A 395 8.92 -22.19 19.54
N MET A 396 8.72 -21.27 18.61
CA MET A 396 7.79 -21.43 17.48
C MET A 396 8.42 -22.25 16.35
N THR A 397 7.60 -23.08 15.71
CA THR A 397 8.02 -23.86 14.53
C THR A 397 7.99 -23.01 13.25
N ASP A 398 8.68 -23.44 12.19
CA ASP A 398 8.56 -22.79 10.87
C ASP A 398 7.10 -22.73 10.39
N GLY A 399 6.34 -23.81 10.62
CA GLY A 399 4.92 -23.88 10.29
C GLY A 399 4.08 -22.88 11.09
N ASP A 400 4.47 -22.56 12.33
CA ASP A 400 3.80 -21.53 13.13
C ASP A 400 4.00 -20.12 12.55
N TYR A 401 5.23 -19.79 12.13
CA TYR A 401 5.52 -18.53 11.43
C TYR A 401 4.77 -18.48 10.09
N PHE A 402 4.86 -19.55 9.31
CA PHE A 402 4.23 -19.64 8.00
C PHE A 402 2.72 -19.50 8.10
N ALA A 403 2.07 -20.14 9.08
CA ALA A 403 0.64 -20.00 9.30
C ALA A 403 0.23 -18.55 9.62
N ARG A 404 0.92 -17.89 10.54
CA ARG A 404 0.61 -16.51 10.98
C ARG A 404 0.86 -15.47 9.90
N VAL A 405 1.94 -15.61 9.13
CA VAL A 405 2.17 -14.73 7.98
C VAL A 405 1.12 -14.98 6.91
N SER A 406 0.72 -16.22 6.68
CA SER A 406 -0.23 -16.58 5.62
C SER A 406 -1.68 -16.17 5.93
N LEU A 407 -2.12 -16.41 7.17
CA LEU A 407 -3.51 -16.32 7.59
C LEU A 407 -3.76 -15.14 8.55
N GLY A 408 -2.72 -14.38 8.87
CA GLY A 408 -2.76 -13.36 9.91
C GLY A 408 -2.81 -13.97 11.32
N VAL A 409 -2.88 -13.11 12.32
CA VAL A 409 -3.10 -13.51 13.71
C VAL A 409 -4.58 -13.35 14.04
N HIS A 410 -5.21 -14.42 14.50
CA HIS A 410 -6.63 -14.38 14.85
C HIS A 410 -6.93 -13.41 16.00
N ASN A 411 -8.12 -12.82 15.97
CA ASN A 411 -8.57 -11.83 16.93
C ASN A 411 -7.59 -10.64 17.05
N SER A 412 -6.98 -10.23 15.93
CA SER A 412 -6.08 -9.09 15.85
C SER A 412 -6.19 -8.38 14.49
N ALA A 413 -5.58 -7.21 14.37
CA ALA A 413 -5.52 -6.48 13.11
C ALA A 413 -4.55 -7.09 12.07
N MET A 414 -3.65 -8.01 12.45
CA MET A 414 -2.61 -8.52 11.54
C MET A 414 -3.21 -9.20 10.29
N PRO A 415 -2.98 -8.68 9.07
CA PRO A 415 -3.65 -9.15 7.85
C PRO A 415 -3.27 -10.58 7.40
N THR A 416 -4.05 -11.11 6.47
CA THR A 416 -3.84 -12.38 5.75
C THR A 416 -2.86 -12.19 4.58
N TRP A 417 -1.55 -12.04 4.85
CA TRP A 417 -0.59 -11.75 3.78
C TRP A 417 -0.48 -12.84 2.72
N GLY A 418 -0.99 -14.05 2.94
CA GLY A 418 -1.08 -15.10 1.92
C GLY A 418 -1.92 -14.72 0.69
N GLU A 419 -2.77 -13.68 0.78
CA GLU A 419 -3.53 -13.13 -0.34
C GLU A 419 -2.70 -12.19 -1.24
N PHE A 420 -1.63 -11.60 -0.70
CA PHE A 420 -0.81 -10.60 -1.39
C PHE A 420 0.61 -11.08 -1.68
N LEU A 421 1.15 -11.95 -0.83
CA LEU A 421 2.51 -12.45 -0.89
C LEU A 421 2.54 -13.90 -1.40
N PRO A 422 3.21 -14.17 -2.53
CA PRO A 422 3.56 -15.52 -2.95
C PRO A 422 4.28 -16.32 -1.85
N VAL A 423 4.26 -17.65 -1.98
CA VAL A 423 4.83 -18.56 -0.96
C VAL A 423 6.31 -18.26 -0.71
N GLU A 424 7.08 -17.99 -1.76
CA GLU A 424 8.50 -17.66 -1.69
C GLU A 424 8.77 -16.38 -0.91
N GLN A 425 7.96 -15.34 -1.10
CA GLN A 425 8.11 -14.07 -0.38
C GLN A 425 7.77 -14.23 1.11
N ARG A 426 6.78 -15.06 1.43
CA ARG A 426 6.48 -15.41 2.83
C ARG A 426 7.65 -16.11 3.50
N TRP A 427 8.32 -17.02 2.80
CA TRP A 427 9.52 -17.66 3.36
C TRP A 427 10.71 -16.71 3.48
N ASP A 428 10.89 -15.79 2.52
CA ASP A 428 11.93 -14.75 2.59
C ASP A 428 11.77 -13.91 3.87
N VAL A 429 10.56 -13.39 4.15
CA VAL A 429 10.34 -12.57 5.36
C VAL A 429 10.44 -13.38 6.65
N ILE A 430 10.00 -14.65 6.67
CA ILE A 430 10.16 -15.53 7.84
C ILE A 430 11.65 -15.77 8.13
N LYS A 431 12.45 -16.02 7.09
CA LYS A 431 13.91 -16.16 7.22
C LYS A 431 14.53 -14.91 7.80
N TYR A 432 14.14 -13.73 7.30
CA TYR A 432 14.62 -12.48 7.87
C TYR A 432 14.24 -12.33 9.34
N ILE A 433 12.97 -12.57 9.73
CA ILE A 433 12.53 -12.46 11.13
C ILE A 433 13.32 -13.40 12.04
N GLN A 434 13.44 -14.68 11.65
CA GLN A 434 14.15 -15.68 12.45
C GLN A 434 15.64 -15.31 12.59
N GLU A 435 16.32 -15.01 11.48
CA GLU A 435 17.75 -14.73 11.53
C GLU A 435 18.05 -13.34 12.12
N ALA A 436 17.22 -12.31 11.89
CA ALA A 436 17.46 -10.96 12.40
C ALA A 436 17.13 -10.82 13.89
N PHE A 437 15.97 -11.32 14.32
CA PHE A 437 15.38 -10.96 15.61
C PHE A 437 15.29 -12.12 16.59
N VAL A 438 15.37 -13.38 16.14
CA VAL A 438 15.19 -14.56 17.00
C VAL A 438 16.52 -15.25 17.31
N ASP A 439 17.22 -15.68 16.25
CA ASP A 439 18.49 -16.41 16.32
C ASP A 439 19.70 -15.46 16.35
N GLY A 440 19.59 -14.34 15.63
CA GLY A 440 20.66 -13.37 15.43
C GLY A 440 21.55 -13.75 14.25
N ARG A 441 21.76 -12.79 13.34
CA ARG A 441 22.65 -12.91 12.19
C ARG A 441 23.84 -11.99 12.43
N PRO A 442 25.06 -12.54 12.67
CA PRO A 442 26.23 -11.72 12.89
C PRO A 442 26.52 -10.85 11.67
N THR A 443 26.75 -9.56 11.88
CA THR A 443 27.20 -8.66 10.82
C THR A 443 28.59 -9.04 10.32
N LEU A 444 28.70 -9.49 9.07
CA LEU A 444 29.96 -9.98 8.49
C LEU A 444 30.81 -8.92 7.76
N GLY A 445 30.25 -7.73 7.48
CA GLY A 445 30.86 -6.76 6.55
C GLY A 445 30.74 -5.27 6.89
N SER A 446 30.61 -4.90 8.17
CA SER A 446 30.34 -3.51 8.60
C SER A 446 31.50 -2.80 9.31
N LEU A 447 32.72 -3.31 9.22
CA LEU A 447 33.88 -2.58 9.75
C LEU A 447 34.29 -1.52 8.72
N TYR A 448 34.36 -0.25 9.14
CA TYR A 448 34.96 0.80 8.34
C TYR A 448 36.45 0.46 8.12
N ASP A 449 36.83 0.20 6.87
CA ASP A 449 38.19 -0.11 6.44
C ASP A 449 38.71 0.86 5.38
N GLU A 450 38.10 2.06 5.31
CA GLU A 450 38.36 3.11 4.32
C GLU A 450 38.03 2.71 2.87
N THR A 451 37.43 1.53 2.65
CA THR A 451 37.00 1.10 1.32
C THR A 451 35.53 1.44 1.10
N ILE A 452 35.27 2.10 -0.02
CA ILE A 452 33.92 2.32 -0.56
C ILE A 452 33.80 1.44 -1.79
N ALA A 453 32.65 0.78 -1.96
CA ALA A 453 32.43 -0.09 -3.09
C ALA A 453 32.57 0.69 -4.41
N SER A 454 33.30 0.15 -5.39
CA SER A 454 33.65 0.88 -6.62
C SER A 454 32.47 1.22 -7.52
N ASN A 455 31.31 0.59 -7.28
CA ASN A 455 30.03 0.88 -7.94
C ASN A 455 29.32 2.10 -7.33
N VAL A 456 29.74 2.57 -6.16
CA VAL A 456 29.28 3.84 -5.60
C VAL A 456 30.03 4.93 -6.34
N ILE A 457 29.32 5.64 -7.21
CA ILE A 457 29.83 6.89 -7.78
C ILE A 457 30.21 7.77 -6.59
N THR A 458 31.45 8.24 -6.50
CA THR A 458 31.81 9.30 -5.56
C THR A 458 31.01 10.53 -5.94
N LEU A 459 29.85 10.69 -5.30
CA LEU A 459 28.96 11.80 -5.55
C LEU A 459 29.67 13.08 -5.11
N SER A 460 29.86 14.00 -6.05
CA SER A 460 30.47 15.29 -5.78
C SER A 460 29.41 16.21 -5.20
N GLN A 461 29.59 16.59 -3.93
CA GLN A 461 28.77 17.60 -3.28
C GLN A 461 28.72 18.90 -4.10
N ASP A 462 29.84 19.28 -4.74
CA ASP A 462 29.91 20.44 -5.63
C ASP A 462 28.99 20.29 -6.86
N ASN A 463 28.87 19.09 -7.43
CA ASN A 463 27.96 18.85 -8.55
C ASN A 463 26.49 18.91 -8.11
N TRP A 464 26.16 18.34 -6.94
CA TRP A 464 24.81 18.40 -6.37
C TRP A 464 24.36 19.84 -6.11
N LEU A 465 25.20 20.62 -5.44
CA LEU A 465 24.96 22.05 -5.21
C LEU A 465 24.96 22.85 -6.51
N GLY A 466 25.83 22.50 -7.47
CA GLY A 466 25.92 23.12 -8.79
C GLY A 466 24.66 22.95 -9.66
N ALA A 467 23.88 21.88 -9.42
CA ALA A 467 22.58 21.64 -10.04
C ALA A 467 21.45 22.50 -9.42
N GLY A 468 21.73 23.26 -8.36
CA GLY A 468 20.75 24.10 -7.66
C GLY A 468 20.05 23.38 -6.50
N ASN A 469 20.47 22.17 -6.15
CA ASN A 469 19.96 21.46 -4.98
C ASN A 469 20.53 22.06 -3.68
N VAL A 470 19.87 21.79 -2.56
CA VAL A 470 20.26 22.27 -1.24
C VAL A 470 20.55 21.06 -0.35
N ILE A 471 21.51 21.20 0.56
CA ILE A 471 21.77 20.23 1.63
C ILE A 471 21.48 20.91 2.97
N SER A 472 20.56 20.33 3.74
CA SER A 472 20.05 20.86 5.00
C SER A 472 20.41 19.93 6.15
N THR A 473 21.37 20.33 6.98
CA THR A 473 21.73 19.58 8.20
C THR A 473 20.61 19.60 9.26
N THR A 474 19.70 20.59 9.20
CA THR A 474 18.54 20.63 10.09
C THR A 474 17.53 19.56 9.71
N HIS A 475 17.21 19.46 8.42
CA HIS A 475 16.34 18.41 7.91
C HIS A 475 16.98 17.02 8.08
N GLY A 476 18.30 16.93 7.88
CA GLY A 476 19.07 15.72 8.16
C GLY A 476 19.00 15.27 9.61
N ALA A 477 18.97 16.22 10.57
CA ALA A 477 18.78 15.90 11.98
C ALA A 477 17.38 15.32 12.26
N ASP A 478 16.34 15.86 11.60
CA ASP A 478 14.97 15.36 11.70
C ASP A 478 14.88 13.92 11.15
N ILE A 479 15.48 13.67 9.98
CA ILE A 479 15.57 12.33 9.38
C ILE A 479 16.32 11.37 10.31
N TYR A 480 17.47 11.78 10.86
CA TYR A 480 18.22 10.95 11.79
C TYR A 480 17.40 10.56 13.01
N GLN A 481 16.64 11.51 13.57
CA GLN A 481 15.73 11.27 14.69
C GLN A 481 14.62 10.28 14.32
N SER A 482 14.04 10.40 13.13
CA SER A 482 12.95 9.52 12.69
C SER A 482 13.40 8.10 12.38
N TYR A 483 14.58 7.90 11.80
CA TYR A 483 14.96 6.60 11.20
C TYR A 483 16.19 5.94 11.80
N CYS A 484 17.10 6.70 12.41
CA CYS A 484 18.43 6.21 12.79
C CYS A 484 18.61 6.07 14.30
N VAL A 485 18.04 6.99 15.10
CA VAL A 485 18.23 7.06 16.56
C VAL A 485 17.80 5.78 17.27
N THR A 486 16.74 5.11 16.80
CA THR A 486 16.26 3.86 17.37
C THR A 486 17.38 2.81 17.49
N CYS A 487 18.29 2.74 16.52
CA CYS A 487 19.41 1.79 16.56
C CYS A 487 20.73 2.46 17.00
N HIS A 488 21.04 3.63 16.46
CA HIS A 488 22.34 4.27 16.65
C HIS A 488 22.43 5.17 17.90
N GLY A 489 21.30 5.54 18.48
CA GLY A 489 21.21 6.51 19.58
C GLY A 489 21.46 7.94 19.12
N ASP A 490 21.11 8.93 19.95
CA ASP A 490 21.20 10.37 19.61
C ASP A 490 22.60 10.84 19.22
N GLN A 491 23.64 10.09 19.59
CA GLN A 491 25.05 10.44 19.38
C GLN A 491 25.81 9.37 18.57
N GLY A 492 25.09 8.46 17.90
CA GLY A 492 25.71 7.45 17.05
C GLY A 492 26.53 6.40 17.81
N GLN A 493 26.24 6.18 19.09
CA GLN A 493 26.98 5.26 19.96
C GLN A 493 26.55 3.79 19.82
N GLY A 494 25.51 3.51 19.02
CA GLY A 494 24.94 2.17 18.88
C GLY A 494 24.13 1.73 20.10
N ASN A 495 23.68 2.66 20.94
CA ASN A 495 22.96 2.39 22.18
C ASN A 495 21.50 2.86 22.12
N GLY A 496 20.94 2.95 20.91
CA GLY A 496 19.53 3.29 20.72
C GLY A 496 18.59 2.26 21.37
N PRO A 497 17.36 2.65 21.72
CA PRO A 497 16.41 1.76 22.39
C PRO A 497 16.10 0.47 21.60
N GLY A 498 16.04 0.56 20.27
CA GLY A 498 15.84 -0.57 19.36
C GLY A 498 17.05 -1.52 19.25
N ALA A 499 18.23 -1.09 19.70
CA ALA A 499 19.42 -1.94 19.76
C ALA A 499 19.50 -2.75 21.07
N ALA A 500 18.67 -2.42 22.07
CA ALA A 500 18.63 -3.15 23.33
C ALA A 500 18.16 -4.59 23.12
N ASN A 501 18.96 -5.56 23.57
CA ASN A 501 18.68 -7.01 23.49
C ASN A 501 18.50 -7.58 22.08
N LEU A 502 18.86 -6.83 21.03
CA LEU A 502 18.77 -7.29 19.65
C LEU A 502 19.71 -8.50 19.41
N PRO A 503 19.21 -9.68 19.02
CA PRO A 503 20.07 -10.86 18.87
C PRO A 503 21.14 -10.74 17.78
N SER A 504 20.87 -9.99 16.70
CA SER A 504 21.88 -9.67 15.67
C SER A 504 22.96 -8.69 16.15
N GLY A 505 22.84 -8.17 17.37
CA GLY A 505 23.78 -7.23 17.97
C GLY A 505 23.50 -5.78 17.60
N ALA A 506 23.92 -4.88 18.49
CA ALA A 506 23.80 -3.45 18.28
C ALA A 506 24.79 -2.95 17.21
N PRO A 507 24.46 -1.87 16.47
CA PRO A 507 25.44 -1.19 15.63
C PRO A 507 26.68 -0.77 16.42
N ALA A 508 27.84 -0.77 15.77
CA ALA A 508 29.04 -0.18 16.36
C ALA A 508 28.86 1.34 16.53
N ALA A 509 29.53 1.91 17.54
CA ALA A 509 29.64 3.35 17.65
C ALA A 509 30.34 3.93 16.41
N TYR A 510 29.83 5.04 15.88
CA TYR A 510 30.43 5.70 14.73
C TYR A 510 31.87 6.13 15.05
N PRO A 511 32.84 5.77 14.18
CA PRO A 511 34.17 6.37 14.24
C PRO A 511 34.09 7.90 14.11
N GLN A 512 34.99 8.61 14.78
CA GLN A 512 35.24 10.02 14.47
C GLN A 512 35.86 10.12 13.07
N ASP A 513 35.69 11.25 12.38
CA ASP A 513 36.32 11.49 11.08
C ASP A 513 35.87 10.53 9.98
N LEU A 514 34.64 10.00 10.06
CA LEU A 514 34.05 9.22 8.96
C LEU A 514 33.90 10.12 7.71
N PRO A 515 34.37 9.65 6.54
CA PRO A 515 34.20 10.38 5.28
C PRO A 515 32.73 10.49 4.85
N PHE A 516 32.35 11.65 4.31
CA PHE A 516 30.99 11.90 3.82
C PHE A 516 30.50 10.82 2.83
N ASP A 517 31.35 10.44 1.89
CA ASP A 517 31.08 9.43 0.86
C ASP A 517 30.86 8.04 1.47
N TYR A 518 31.54 7.69 2.56
CA TYR A 518 31.26 6.46 3.30
C TYR A 518 29.91 6.52 4.02
N ILE A 519 29.60 7.64 4.69
CA ILE A 519 28.31 7.86 5.37
C ILE A 519 27.16 7.78 4.37
N PHE A 520 27.30 8.46 3.23
CA PHE A 520 26.31 8.46 2.16
C PHE A 520 26.09 7.06 1.63
N TRP A 521 27.16 6.33 1.30
CA TRP A 521 27.08 4.95 0.83
C TRP A 521 26.33 4.04 1.80
N ARG A 522 26.69 4.07 3.10
CA ARG A 522 26.05 3.20 4.11
C ARG A 522 24.61 3.60 4.39
N THR A 523 24.26 4.86 4.26
CA THR A 523 22.86 5.29 4.30
C THR A 523 22.10 4.76 3.07
N LEU A 524 22.68 4.89 1.88
CA LEU A 524 22.06 4.50 0.62
C LEU A 524 21.83 2.97 0.52
N GLU A 525 22.88 2.17 0.72
CA GLU A 525 22.87 0.72 0.52
C GLU A 525 22.64 -0.08 1.82
N GLY A 526 22.70 0.57 2.97
CA GLY A 526 22.66 -0.12 4.26
C GLY A 526 23.91 -0.97 4.50
N VAL A 527 23.73 -2.00 5.32
CA VAL A 527 24.79 -3.00 5.58
C VAL A 527 24.26 -4.38 5.20
N PRO A 528 24.86 -5.04 4.20
CA PRO A 528 24.51 -6.40 3.83
C PRO A 528 24.65 -7.37 4.99
N ASP A 529 23.79 -8.39 5.02
CA ASP A 529 23.75 -9.43 6.07
C ASP A 529 23.56 -8.87 7.48
N SER A 530 22.96 -7.68 7.59
CA SER A 530 22.59 -7.05 8.85
C SER A 530 21.17 -6.50 8.79
N ILE A 531 20.70 -6.03 9.95
CA ILE A 531 19.40 -5.36 10.07
C ILE A 531 19.41 -3.90 9.58
N MET A 532 20.58 -3.31 9.27
CA MET A 532 20.63 -1.93 8.76
C MET A 532 20.04 -1.91 7.34
N PRO A 533 18.91 -1.23 7.14
CA PRO A 533 18.22 -1.20 5.86
C PRO A 533 18.97 -0.33 4.84
N ALA A 534 18.72 -0.59 3.56
CA ALA A 534 19.09 0.34 2.50
C ALA A 534 18.03 1.45 2.44
N PHE A 535 18.41 2.72 2.65
CA PHE A 535 17.44 3.81 2.69
C PHE A 535 17.04 4.36 1.32
N GLN A 536 17.70 3.95 0.23
CA GLN A 536 17.36 4.37 -1.14
C GLN A 536 15.92 3.99 -1.59
N GLY A 537 15.24 3.11 -0.86
CA GLY A 537 13.82 2.77 -1.07
C GLY A 537 12.85 3.47 -0.11
N PHE A 538 13.34 4.26 0.85
CA PHE A 538 12.56 4.89 1.92
C PHE A 538 12.74 6.41 1.98
N LEU A 539 13.92 6.88 1.62
CA LEU A 539 14.34 8.28 1.62
C LEU A 539 14.64 8.70 0.20
N SER A 540 14.29 9.94 -0.16
CA SER A 540 14.74 10.51 -1.42
C SER A 540 16.25 10.70 -1.42
N GLU A 541 16.88 10.83 -2.59
CA GLU A 541 18.32 11.11 -2.66
C GLU A 541 18.67 12.38 -1.87
N ALA A 542 17.83 13.42 -1.93
CA ALA A 542 18.00 14.66 -1.18
C ALA A 542 18.00 14.43 0.35
N ASP A 543 17.11 13.56 0.85
CA ASP A 543 17.06 13.20 2.27
C ASP A 543 18.33 12.46 2.70
N ILE A 544 18.88 11.61 1.82
CA ILE A 544 20.14 10.90 2.07
C ILE A 544 21.31 11.88 2.12
N TRP A 545 21.34 12.89 1.25
CA TRP A 545 22.32 13.98 1.31
C TRP A 545 22.22 14.74 2.65
N ASP A 546 21.01 15.10 3.06
CA ASP A 546 20.74 15.86 4.28
C ASP A 546 21.18 15.11 5.54
N VAL A 547 20.76 13.85 5.69
CA VAL A 547 21.14 13.03 6.86
C VAL A 547 22.63 12.71 6.87
N SER A 548 23.26 12.52 5.71
CA SER A 548 24.71 12.28 5.61
C SER A 548 25.50 13.52 6.04
N ALA A 549 25.05 14.71 5.67
CA ALA A 549 25.68 15.97 6.08
C ALA A 549 25.49 16.24 7.58
N TYR A 550 24.32 15.91 8.13
CA TYR A 550 24.09 15.96 9.57
C TYR A 550 25.05 15.01 10.31
N LEU A 551 25.13 13.75 9.88
CA LEU A 551 26.04 12.75 10.44
C LEU A 551 27.50 13.20 10.37
N GLU A 552 27.96 13.72 9.22
CA GLU A 552 29.31 14.28 9.10
C GLU A 552 29.53 15.41 10.10
N SER A 553 28.59 16.35 10.23
CA SER A 553 28.71 17.47 11.18
C SER A 553 28.73 17.01 12.64
N MET A 554 28.02 15.92 12.96
CA MET A 554 27.99 15.30 14.29
C MET A 554 29.31 14.60 14.61
N LEU A 555 29.93 13.95 13.62
CA LEU A 555 31.16 13.19 13.79
C LEU A 555 32.42 14.05 13.68
N ASN A 556 32.32 15.18 12.96
CA ASN A 556 33.44 16.08 12.64
C ASN A 556 33.11 17.53 13.05
N PRO A 557 33.09 17.89 14.35
CA PRO A 557 32.70 19.22 14.80
C PRO A 557 33.59 20.36 14.27
N GLN A 558 34.75 20.06 13.68
CA GLN A 558 35.69 21.04 13.13
C GLN A 558 35.44 21.41 11.66
N SER A 559 34.55 20.71 10.94
CA SER A 559 34.23 21.03 9.53
C SER A 559 33.09 22.04 9.35
N GLY A 560 32.31 22.32 10.39
CA GLY A 560 31.13 23.22 10.35
C GLY A 560 31.41 24.73 10.40
N GLY A 561 32.61 25.18 10.00
CA GLY A 561 33.00 26.60 10.01
C GLY A 561 33.52 27.05 8.65
N GLY A 562 32.62 27.29 7.70
CA GLY A 562 32.93 27.84 6.37
C GLY A 562 31.80 28.70 5.85
#